data_AF-A0A1T5C827-F1
#
_entry.id   AF-A0A1T5C827-F1
#
_cell.length_a   1.000
_cell.length_b   1.000
_cell.length_c   1.000
_cell.angle_alpha   90.00
_cell.angle_beta   90.00
_cell.angle_gamma   90.00
#
_symmetry.space_group_name_H-M   'P 1'
#
loop_
_entity.id
_entity.type
_entity.pdbx_description
1 polymer ?
#
loop_
_entity_poly.entity_id
_entity_poly.type
_entity_poly.pdbx_seq_one_letter_code
_entity_poly.pdbx_strand_id
1 'polypeptide(L)'
;MRAKTIIIIIITVLVTVILMKNMDEVNFWIFGTRSVPKLAVLGIMFFIGAVVGFLLGRPRKKQQTEKTDQQISPTFEAKKPLDPADEDYIN
;
A
#
# COMPACT_ATOMS: atom_id res chain seq x y z
N MET A 1 3.74 5.49 -33.93
CA MET A 1 4.13 5.82 -32.54
C MET A 1 3.13 6.83 -31.98
N ARG A 2 2.56 6.61 -30.79
CA ARG A 2 1.71 7.62 -30.15
C ARG A 2 2.59 8.72 -29.56
N ALA A 3 2.10 9.96 -29.50
CA ALA A 3 2.83 11.09 -28.89
C ALA A 3 3.35 10.76 -27.48
N LYS A 4 2.57 9.98 -26.71
CA LYS A 4 2.96 9.46 -25.39
C LYS A 4 4.28 8.69 -25.43
N THR A 5 4.51 7.85 -26.43
CA THR A 5 5.75 7.07 -26.58
C THR A 5 6.94 7.97 -26.87
N ILE A 6 6.78 8.96 -27.76
CA ILE A 6 7.84 9.91 -28.11
C ILE A 6 8.23 10.75 -26.88
N ILE A 7 7.24 11.21 -26.11
CA ILE A 7 7.46 11.96 -24.87
C ILE A 7 8.23 11.11 -23.86
N ILE A 8 7.83 9.85 -23.65
CA ILE A 8 8.54 8.93 -22.74
C ILE A 8 9.99 8.75 -23.18
N ILE A 9 10.24 8.54 -24.48
CA ILE A 9 11.61 8.37 -25.02
C ILE A 9 12.44 9.63 -24.76
N ILE A 10 11.93 10.82 -25.06
CA ILE A 10 12.62 12.10 -24.82
C ILE A 10 12.99 12.25 -23.34
N ILE A 11 12.03 11.98 -22.45
CA ILE A 11 12.25 12.03 -20.99
C ILE A 11 13.33 11.02 -20.60
N THR A 12 13.28 9.78 -21.09
CA THR A 12 14.27 8.76 -20.73
C THR A 12 15.68 9.13 -21.17
N VAL A 13 15.84 9.71 -22.36
CA VAL A 13 17.15 10.18 -22.87
C VAL A 13 17.66 11.34 -22.02
N LEU A 14 16.81 12.33 -21.72
CA LEU A 14 17.15 13.48 -20.86
C LEU A 14 17.60 13.03 -19.47
N VAL A 15 16.81 12.15 -18.84
CA VAL A 15 17.14 11.57 -17.53
C VAL A 15 18.50 10.88 -17.62
N THR A 16 18.72 10.02 -18.62
CA THR A 16 20.00 9.30 -18.78
C THR A 16 21.20 10.25 -18.92
N VAL A 17 21.06 11.31 -19.72
CA VAL A 17 22.13 12.31 -19.91
C VAL A 17 22.43 13.07 -18.62
N ILE A 18 21.39 13.52 -17.90
CA ILE A 18 21.54 14.20 -16.61
C ILE A 18 22.23 13.27 -15.61
N LEU A 19 21.84 11.99 -15.61
CA LEU A 19 22.44 10.99 -14.76
C LEU A 19 23.94 10.85 -15.07
N MET A 20 24.30 10.64 -16.34
CA MET A 20 25.71 10.53 -16.77
C MET A 20 26.53 11.79 -16.45
N LYS A 21 25.95 12.98 -16.60
CA LYS A 21 26.58 14.27 -16.27
C LYS A 21 26.85 14.45 -14.77
N ASN A 22 26.12 13.77 -13.90
CA ASN A 22 26.23 13.89 -12.44
C ASN A 22 26.83 12.62 -11.81
N MET A 23 27.60 11.84 -12.56
CA MET A 23 28.35 10.67 -12.08
C MET A 23 29.61 11.04 -11.27
N ASP A 24 29.61 12.17 -10.57
CA ASP A 24 30.72 12.54 -9.71
C ASP A 24 30.92 11.48 -8.63
N GLU A 25 32.17 11.06 -8.49
CA GLU A 25 32.55 9.98 -7.59
C GLU A 25 32.70 10.48 -6.14
N VAL A 26 32.24 9.66 -5.19
CA VAL A 26 32.53 9.80 -3.76
C VAL A 26 33.28 8.57 -3.29
N ASN A 27 34.30 8.81 -2.46
CA ASN A 27 35.07 7.76 -1.83
C ASN A 27 34.35 7.27 -0.58
N PHE A 28 33.98 5.99 -0.57
CA PHE A 28 33.31 5.36 0.57
C PHE A 28 34.30 4.55 1.40
N TRP A 29 34.69 5.04 2.58
CA TRP A 29 35.61 4.31 3.46
C TRP A 29 35.08 2.93 3.92
N ILE A 30 33.75 2.76 4.01
CA ILE A 30 33.06 1.56 4.48
C ILE A 30 33.17 0.35 3.52
N PHE A 31 33.50 0.56 2.25
CA PHE A 31 33.61 -0.52 1.24
C PHE A 31 35.03 -0.63 0.62
N GLY A 32 36.06 -0.16 1.33
CA GLY A 32 37.43 -0.02 0.79
C GLY A 32 37.59 1.25 -0.05
N THR A 33 38.77 1.50 -0.63
CA THR A 33 39.03 2.69 -1.48
C THR A 33 38.34 2.60 -2.84
N ARG A 34 37.01 2.45 -2.84
CA ARG A 34 36.18 2.35 -4.03
C ARG A 34 35.41 3.64 -4.23
N SER A 35 35.61 4.24 -5.39
CA SER A 35 34.85 5.38 -5.82
C SER A 35 33.51 4.92 -6.37
N VAL A 36 32.43 5.50 -5.86
CA VAL A 36 31.06 5.21 -6.31
C VAL A 36 30.40 6.53 -6.70
N PRO A 37 29.68 6.60 -7.83
CA PRO A 37 28.98 7.82 -8.21
C PRO A 37 27.95 8.25 -7.15
N LYS A 38 27.93 9.53 -6.77
CA LYS A 38 26.94 10.13 -5.85
C LYS A 38 25.51 9.81 -6.24
N LEU A 39 25.26 9.81 -7.54
CA LEU A 39 23.98 9.49 -8.13
C LEU A 39 23.53 8.06 -7.84
N ALA A 40 24.43 7.07 -7.94
CA ALA A 40 24.10 5.68 -7.64
C ALA A 40 23.70 5.53 -6.17
N VAL A 41 24.39 6.24 -5.29
CA VAL A 41 24.12 6.28 -3.85
C VAL A 41 22.75 6.91 -3.59
N LEU A 42 22.46 8.05 -4.21
CA LEU A 42 21.16 8.73 -4.11
C LEU A 42 20.02 7.85 -4.64
N GLY A 43 20.22 7.18 -5.77
CA GLY A 43 19.24 6.29 -6.38
C GLY A 43 18.91 5.08 -5.49
N ILE A 44 19.94 4.43 -4.93
CA ILE A 44 19.75 3.31 -3.99
C ILE A 44 19.06 3.78 -2.72
N MET A 45 19.49 4.90 -2.15
CA MET A 45 18.90 5.45 -0.93
C MET A 45 17.43 5.87 -1.13
N PHE A 46 17.13 6.49 -2.28
CA PHE A 46 15.76 6.82 -2.67
C PHE A 46 14.92 5.56 -2.84
N PHE A 47 15.45 4.53 -3.50
CA PHE A 47 14.73 3.27 -3.70
C PHE A 47 14.42 2.58 -2.37
N ILE A 48 15.39 2.48 -1.47
CA ILE A 48 15.20 1.93 -0.12
C ILE A 48 14.15 2.75 0.63
N GLY A 49 14.27 4.09 0.62
CA GLY A 49 13.31 4.98 1.25
C GLY A 49 11.89 4.84 0.68
N ALA A 50 11.75 4.67 -0.63
CA ALA A 50 10.47 4.45 -1.30
C ALA A 50 9.86 3.09 -0.90
N VAL A 51 10.66 2.02 -0.85
CA VAL A 51 10.21 0.70 -0.39
C VAL A 51 9.75 0.77 1.06
N VAL A 52 10.57 1.32 1.96
CA VAL A 52 10.22 1.47 3.38
C VAL A 52 8.97 2.36 3.54
N GLY A 53 8.93 3.49 2.85
CA GLY A 53 7.79 4.40 2.86
C GLY A 53 6.52 3.76 2.31
N PHE A 54 6.62 2.91 1.29
CA PHE A 54 5.49 2.15 0.77
C PHE A 54 5.00 1.09 1.76
N LEU A 55 5.92 0.38 2.43
CA LEU A 55 5.58 -0.61 3.46
C LEU A 55 4.91 0.04 4.67
N LEU A 56 5.46 1.13 5.20
CA LEU A 56 4.92 1.87 6.35
C LEU A 56 3.66 2.66 5.99
N GLY A 57 3.64 3.26 4.81
CA GLY A 57 2.54 4.08 4.31
C GLY A 57 1.34 3.27 3.83
N ARG A 58 1.45 1.93 3.75
CA ARG A 58 0.31 1.08 3.39
C ARG A 58 -0.78 1.26 4.44
N PRO A 59 -1.92 1.90 4.10
CA PRO A 59 -3.01 2.03 5.04
C PRO A 59 -3.46 0.62 5.43
N ARG A 60 -3.37 0.29 6.71
CA ARG A 60 -3.98 -0.93 7.23
C ARG A 60 -5.46 -0.80 6.92
N LYS A 61 -5.96 -1.60 5.97
CA LYS A 61 -7.41 -1.82 5.84
C LYS A 61 -7.85 -2.22 7.23
N LYS A 62 -8.62 -1.36 7.92
CA LYS A 62 -9.38 -1.78 9.07
C LYS A 62 -10.14 -2.99 8.57
N GLN A 63 -9.88 -4.15 9.15
CA GLN A 63 -10.83 -5.24 9.04
C GLN A 63 -12.11 -4.60 9.57
N GLN A 64 -13.03 -4.27 8.67
CA GLN A 64 -14.42 -4.29 9.04
C GLN A 64 -14.59 -5.73 9.48
N THR A 65 -14.42 -5.97 10.77
CA THR A 65 -15.16 -7.03 11.43
C THR A 65 -16.57 -6.75 10.96
N GLU A 66 -17.01 -7.52 9.97
CA GLU A 66 -18.42 -7.73 9.77
C GLU A 66 -18.92 -8.11 11.15
N LYS A 67 -19.54 -7.14 11.82
CA LYS A 67 -20.51 -7.44 12.85
C LYS A 67 -21.64 -8.08 12.08
N THR A 68 -21.44 -9.36 11.75
CA THR A 68 -22.51 -10.26 11.42
C THR A 68 -23.39 -10.27 12.67
N ASP A 69 -24.56 -9.69 12.47
CA ASP A 69 -25.79 -9.88 13.21
C ASP A 69 -25.89 -9.23 14.59
N GLN A 70 -26.56 -8.07 14.61
CA GLN A 70 -27.91 -7.99 15.17
C GLN A 70 -28.55 -6.67 14.73
N GLN A 71 -28.96 -6.62 13.47
CA GLN A 71 -30.09 -5.78 13.09
C GLN A 71 -31.33 -6.53 13.58
N ILE A 72 -31.85 -6.14 14.74
CA ILE A 72 -33.13 -6.61 15.27
C ILE A 72 -34.22 -6.01 14.37
N SER A 73 -34.45 -6.63 13.22
CA SER A 73 -35.71 -6.54 12.51
C SER A 73 -36.63 -7.59 13.17
N PRO A 74 -37.83 -7.22 13.66
CA PRO A 74 -38.76 -8.20 14.22
C PRO A 74 -39.38 -8.99 13.06
N THR A 75 -38.63 -9.94 12.53
CA THR A 75 -39.22 -11.03 11.77
C THR A 75 -39.93 -11.90 12.80
N PHE A 76 -41.25 -11.71 12.91
CA PHE A 76 -42.12 -12.60 13.65
C PHE A 76 -41.88 -14.03 13.17
N GLU A 77 -41.17 -14.83 13.95
CA GLU A 77 -41.12 -16.28 13.79
C GLU A 77 -42.50 -16.84 14.15
N ALA A 78 -43.42 -16.81 13.18
CA ALA A 78 -44.80 -17.25 13.31
C ALA A 78 -44.96 -18.79 13.48
N LYS A 79 -43.91 -19.51 13.90
CA LYS A 79 -43.92 -20.98 14.04
C LYS A 79 -43.08 -21.51 15.22
N LYS A 80 -42.78 -20.70 16.22
CA LYS A 80 -42.32 -21.24 17.51
C LYS A 80 -43.57 -21.56 18.35
N PRO A 81 -43.81 -22.83 18.76
CA PRO A 81 -44.85 -23.11 19.74
C PRO A 81 -44.54 -22.33 21.02
N LEU A 82 -45.58 -21.81 21.67
CA LEU A 82 -45.46 -21.04 22.91
C LEU A 82 -44.74 -21.89 23.98
N ASP A 83 -43.96 -21.23 24.83
CA ASP A 83 -43.35 -21.91 25.96
C ASP A 83 -44.46 -22.35 26.93
N PRO A 84 -44.41 -23.55 27.53
CA PRO A 84 -45.48 -24.04 28.40
C PRO A 84 -45.76 -23.15 29.63
N ALA A 85 -44.83 -22.25 29.98
CA ALA A 85 -44.98 -21.28 31.06
C ALA A 85 -45.72 -19.99 30.63
N ASP A 86 -45.89 -19.77 29.32
CA ASP A 86 -46.57 -18.60 28.75
C ASP A 86 -48.01 -18.95 28.30
N GLU A 87 -48.38 -20.25 28.27
CA GLU A 87 -49.70 -20.72 27.83
C GLU A 87 -50.83 -20.32 28.78
N ASP A 88 -50.55 -20.27 30.08
CA ASP A 88 -51.49 -19.94 31.16
C ASP A 88 -51.88 -18.47 31.22
N TYR A 89 -51.24 -17.59 30.45
CA TYR A 89 -51.60 -16.18 30.31
C TYR A 89 -52.70 -15.90 29.29
N ILE A 90 -53.11 -16.90 28.52
CA ILE A 90 -54.03 -16.74 27.37
C ILE A 90 -55.45 -17.26 27.70
N ASN A 91 -55.72 -17.68 28.94
CA ASN A 91 -57.01 -18.25 29.37
C ASN A 91 -57.79 -17.33 30.32
#